data_AF-A0A3M0Y2A0-F1
#
_entry.id   AF-A0A3M0Y2A0-F1
#
_cell.length_a   1.000
_cell.length_b   1.000
_cell.length_c   1.000
_cell.angle_alpha   90.00
_cell.angle_beta   90.00
_cell.angle_gamma   90.00
#
_symmetry.space_group_name_H-M   'P 1'
#
loop_
_entity.id
_entity.type
_entity.pdbx_description
1 polymer ?
#
loop_
_entity_poly.entity_id
_entity_poly.type
_entity_poly.pdbx_seq_one_letter_code
_entity_poly.pdbx_strand_id
1 'polypeptide(L)'
;MTHVQDVETILRTIEGDVRRAQAMLAAGDAIDLSALQDRVDALCAGMAALPAGQAHRLRPATLALIDDLNALARIVEVRLDELKTQLSDTGQRTRAVGAYGRAPGRSRRGPRNPGG
;
A
#
# COMPACT_ATOMS: atom_id res chain seq x y z
N MET A 1 27.49 21.39 8.68
CA MET A 1 27.05 21.56 10.08
C MET A 1 25.54 21.57 10.02
N THR A 2 24.87 20.51 10.46
CA THR A 2 23.40 20.40 10.33
C THR A 2 22.74 21.27 11.39
N HIS A 3 21.89 22.21 11.01
CA HIS A 3 21.18 23.05 11.96
C HIS A 3 19.85 22.40 12.35
N VAL A 4 19.43 22.58 13.61
CA VAL A 4 18.15 22.04 14.11
C VAL A 4 16.95 22.51 13.26
N GLN A 5 17.03 23.72 12.71
CA GLN A 5 16.00 24.30 11.82
C GLN A 5 15.85 23.54 10.50
N ASP A 6 16.93 22.99 9.96
CA ASP A 6 16.90 22.18 8.74
C ASP A 6 16.14 20.88 9.01
N VAL A 7 16.43 20.24 10.15
CA VAL A 7 15.80 18.99 10.58
C VAL A 7 14.30 19.21 10.86
N GLU A 8 13.93 20.31 11.52
CA GLU A 8 12.53 20.67 11.71
C GLU A 8 11.77 20.90 10.40
N THR A 9 12.45 21.50 9.41
CA THR A 9 11.85 21.76 8.10
C THR A 9 11.58 20.45 7.37
N ILE A 10 12.55 19.54 7.36
CA ILE A 10 12.38 18.19 6.81
C ILE A 10 11.23 17.48 7.50
N LEU A 11 11.16 17.53 8.84
CA LEU A 11 10.10 16.89 9.62
C LEU A 11 8.71 17.41 9.22
N ARG A 12 8.52 18.74 9.14
CA ARG A 12 7.25 19.35 8.70
C ARG A 12 6.87 18.95 7.27
N THR A 13 7.85 18.84 6.37
CA THR A 13 7.62 18.38 5.00
C THR A 13 7.12 16.94 4.98
N ILE A 14 7.76 16.04 5.73
CA ILE A 14 7.37 14.64 5.84
C ILE A 14 5.94 14.53 6.39
N GLU A 15 5.61 15.25 7.47
CA GLU A 15 4.24 15.25 8.01
C GLU A 15 3.20 15.70 6.97
N GLY A 16 3.52 16.73 6.19
CA GLY A 16 2.66 17.21 5.10
C GLY A 16 2.43 16.15 4.03
N ASP A 17 3.48 15.43 3.66
CA ASP A 17 3.40 14.34 2.68
C ASP A 17 2.62 13.14 3.21
N VAL A 18 2.83 12.76 4.47
CA VAL A 18 2.08 11.65 5.11
C VAL A 18 0.59 11.99 5.17
N ARG A 19 0.20 13.19 5.58
CA ARG A 19 -1.21 13.61 5.59
C ARG A 19 -1.82 13.60 4.19
N ARG A 20 -1.07 14.04 3.18
CA ARG A 20 -1.53 14.00 1.78
C ARG A 20 -1.68 12.56 1.28
N ALA A 21 -0.73 11.70 1.62
CA ALA A 21 -0.75 10.28 1.31
C ALA A 21 -1.98 9.57 1.89
N GLN A 22 -2.27 9.82 3.17
CA GLN A 22 -3.44 9.28 3.84
C GLN A 22 -4.74 9.74 3.15
N ALA A 23 -4.84 11.03 2.76
CA ALA A 23 -6.01 11.57 2.07
C ALA A 23 -6.21 10.94 0.68
N MET A 24 -5.13 10.78 -0.10
CA MET A 24 -5.19 10.14 -1.42
C MET A 24 -5.59 8.67 -1.33
N LEU A 25 -5.02 7.91 -0.39
CA LEU A 25 -5.39 6.52 -0.15
C LEU A 25 -6.83 6.37 0.37
N ALA A 26 -7.32 7.33 1.15
CA ALA A 26 -8.72 7.37 1.56
C ALA A 26 -9.66 7.59 0.36
N ALA A 27 -9.24 8.41 -0.61
CA ALA A 27 -9.97 8.62 -1.87
C ALA A 27 -9.88 7.43 -2.85
N GLY A 28 -8.95 6.50 -2.63
CA GLY A 28 -8.72 5.33 -3.48
C GLY A 28 -7.70 5.58 -4.60
N ASP A 29 -6.95 6.69 -4.52
CA ASP A 29 -5.93 7.04 -5.50
C ASP A 29 -4.64 6.25 -5.27
N ALA A 30 -3.92 5.99 -6.37
CA ALA A 30 -2.57 5.46 -6.32
C ALA A 30 -1.58 6.53 -5.85
N ILE A 31 -0.58 6.11 -5.08
CA ILE A 31 0.44 6.99 -4.51
C ILE A 31 1.83 6.38 -4.68
N ASP A 32 2.79 7.24 -5.04
CA ASP A 32 4.21 6.96 -4.97
C ASP A 32 4.79 7.48 -3.63
N LEU A 33 5.31 6.56 -2.81
CA LEU A 33 5.93 6.86 -1.52
C LEU A 33 7.47 6.88 -1.59
N SER A 34 8.09 6.70 -2.76
CA SER A 34 9.55 6.65 -2.90
C SER A 34 10.22 7.92 -2.36
N ALA A 35 9.68 9.09 -2.71
CA ALA A 35 10.19 10.38 -2.24
C ALA A 35 10.02 10.59 -0.72
N LEU A 36 9.09 9.88 -0.06
CA LEU A 36 8.92 9.91 1.38
C LEU A 36 10.07 9.18 2.09
N GLN A 37 10.50 8.03 1.53
CA GLN A 37 11.62 7.25 2.05
C GLN A 37 12.91 8.09 2.07
N ASP A 38 13.25 8.73 0.94
CA ASP A 38 14.45 9.58 0.84
C ASP A 38 14.46 10.71 1.90
N ARG A 39 13.29 11.29 2.17
CA ARG A 39 13.14 12.34 3.19
C ARG A 39 13.28 11.81 4.60
N VAL A 40 12.72 10.63 4.91
CA VAL A 40 12.88 9.97 6.21
C VAL A 40 14.35 9.63 6.45
N ASP A 41 15.06 9.14 5.44
CA ASP A 41 16.50 8.86 5.55
C ASP A 41 17.31 10.13 5.82
N ALA A 42 16.99 11.23 5.13
CA ALA A 42 17.59 12.54 5.39
C ALA A 42 17.27 13.07 6.80
N LEU A 43 16.05 12.86 7.30
CA LEU A 43 15.66 13.22 8.67
C LEU A 43 16.49 12.43 9.69
N CYS A 44 16.60 11.11 9.50
CA CYS A 44 17.38 10.22 10.37
C CYS A 44 18.86 10.63 10.42
N ALA A 45 19.47 10.89 9.27
CA ALA A 45 20.84 11.38 9.18
C ALA A 45 21.00 12.76 9.86
N GLY A 46 20.04 13.66 9.65
CA GLY A 46 20.03 14.98 10.25
C GLY A 46 19.93 14.94 11.77
N MET A 47 19.05 14.10 12.33
CA MET A 47 18.92 13.90 13.77
C MET A 47 20.17 13.27 14.40
N ALA A 48 20.78 12.29 13.73
CA ALA A 48 22.01 11.65 14.21
C ALA A 48 23.21 12.62 14.25
N ALA A 49 23.21 13.65 13.40
CA ALA A 49 24.24 14.69 13.36
C ALA A 49 24.03 15.83 14.37
N LEU A 50 22.87 15.90 15.05
CA LEU A 50 22.58 16.97 16.00
C LEU A 50 23.25 16.73 17.37
N PRO A 51 23.66 17.81 18.07
CA PRO A 51 24.04 17.71 19.48
C PRO A 51 22.88 17.19 20.34
N ALA A 52 23.17 16.34 21.33
CA ALA A 52 22.16 15.68 22.17
C ALA A 52 21.12 16.64 22.80
N GLY A 53 21.53 17.85 23.19
CA GLY A 53 20.64 18.87 23.74
C GLY A 53 19.63 19.44 22.74
N GLN A 54 19.93 19.41 21.44
CA GLN A 54 19.02 19.86 20.38
C GLN A 54 18.10 18.73 19.92
N ALA A 55 18.62 17.51 19.83
CA ALA A 55 17.83 16.32 19.48
C ALA A 55 16.66 16.09 20.45
N HIS A 56 16.85 16.39 21.74
CA HIS A 56 15.80 16.23 22.75
C HIS A 56 14.54 17.06 22.48
N ARG A 57 14.67 18.21 21.82
CA ARG A 57 13.53 19.09 21.47
C ARG A 57 12.67 18.52 20.35
N LEU A 58 13.26 17.71 19.47
CA LEU A 58 12.57 17.11 18.32
C LEU A 58 11.80 15.84 18.70
N ARG A 59 12.14 15.21 19.83
CA ARG A 59 11.58 13.93 20.27
C ARG A 59 10.04 13.87 20.21
N PRO A 60 9.26 14.86 20.72
CA PRO A 60 7.80 14.80 20.63
C PRO A 60 7.30 14.78 19.19
N ALA A 61 7.90 15.60 18.32
CA ALA A 61 7.52 15.68 16.91
C ALA A 61 7.90 14.41 16.13
N THR A 62 9.07 13.83 16.42
CA THR A 62 9.48 12.55 15.83
C THR A 62 8.56 11.39 16.24
N LEU A 63 8.09 11.37 17.49
CA LEU A 63 7.12 10.37 17.94
C LEU A 63 5.78 10.51 17.21
N ALA A 64 5.26 11.74 17.09
CA ALA A 64 4.05 12.00 16.32
C ALA A 64 4.18 11.55 14.86
N LEU A 65 5.34 11.81 14.23
CA LEU A 65 5.62 11.34 12.87
C LEU A 65 5.62 9.80 12.77
N ILE A 66 6.17 9.10 13.76
CA ILE A 66 6.14 7.63 13.80
C ILE A 66 4.68 7.13 13.86
N ASP A 67 3.85 7.76 14.69
CA ASP A 67 2.42 7.42 14.79
C ASP A 67 1.68 7.65 13.47
N ASP A 68 1.98 8.76 12.78
CA ASP A 68 1.41 9.09 11.47
C ASP A 68 1.84 8.07 10.38
N LEU A 69 3.12 7.66 10.38
CA LEU A 69 3.63 6.63 9.48
C LEU A 69 3.00 5.26 9.76
N ASN A 70 2.82 4.89 11.03
CA ASN A 70 2.11 3.67 11.42
C ASN A 70 0.64 3.70 10.97
N ALA A 71 -0.02 4.85 11.07
CA ALA A 71 -1.38 5.02 10.56
C ALA A 71 -1.44 4.88 9.03
N LEU A 72 -0.47 5.45 8.31
CA LEU A 72 -0.35 5.29 6.86
C LEU A 72 -0.13 3.83 6.47
N ALA A 73 0.76 3.11 7.16
CA ALA A 73 1.02 1.69 6.91
C ALA A 73 -0.26 0.85 7.04
N ARG A 74 -1.04 1.06 8.11
CA ARG A 74 -2.33 0.38 8.31
C ARG A 74 -3.32 0.64 7.16
N ILE A 75 -3.38 1.88 6.66
CA ILE A 75 -4.26 2.22 5.53
C ILE A 75 -3.82 1.46 4.28
N VAL A 76 -2.53 1.43 3.98
CA VAL A 76 -1.98 0.70 2.82
C VAL A 76 -2.29 -0.79 2.91
N GLU A 77 -2.11 -1.41 4.09
CA GLU A 77 -2.42 -2.82 4.34
C GLU A 77 -3.90 -3.13 4.06
N VAL A 78 -4.81 -2.33 4.64
CA VAL A 78 -6.25 -2.48 4.43
C VAL A 78 -6.61 -2.38 2.94
N ARG A 79 -6.06 -1.38 2.23
CA ARG A 79 -6.32 -1.22 0.78
C ARG A 79 -5.78 -2.37 -0.04
N LEU A 80 -4.60 -2.87 0.29
CA LEU A 80 -4.02 -4.02 -0.41
C LEU A 80 -4.89 -5.27 -0.22
N ASP A 81 -5.42 -5.49 0.98
CA ASP A 81 -6.29 -6.64 1.25
C ASP A 81 -7.68 -6.51 0.60
N GLU A 82 -8.23 -5.30 0.52
CA GLU A 82 -9.42 -5.01 -0.28
C GLU A 82 -9.19 -5.36 -1.76
N LEU A 83 -8.06 -4.91 -2.34
CA LEU A 83 -7.71 -5.20 -3.73
C LEU A 83 -7.51 -6.70 -4.00
N LYS A 84 -6.83 -7.42 -3.09
CA LYS A 84 -6.67 -8.89 -3.19
C LYS A 84 -8.03 -9.60 -3.16
N THR A 85 -8.95 -9.14 -2.32
CA THR A 85 -10.30 -9.71 -2.19
C THR A 85 -11.10 -9.49 -3.47
N GLN A 86 -11.09 -8.27 -4.01
CA GLN A 86 -11.76 -7.94 -5.27
C GLN A 86 -11.22 -8.75 -6.46
N LEU A 87 -9.90 -8.92 -6.54
CA LEU A 87 -9.26 -9.73 -7.57
C LEU A 87 -9.65 -11.21 -7.46
N SER A 88 -9.71 -11.73 -6.22
CA SER A 88 -10.11 -13.11 -5.95
C SER A 88 -11.57 -13.37 -6.34
N ASP A 89 -12.49 -12.47 -5.99
CA ASP A 89 -13.91 -12.54 -6.36
C ASP A 89 -14.09 -12.51 -7.88
N THR A 90 -13.37 -11.61 -8.57
CA THR A 90 -13.38 -11.52 -10.04
C THR A 90 -12.85 -12.82 -10.69
N GLY A 91 -11.79 -13.39 -10.14
CA GLY A 91 -11.25 -14.67 -10.60
C GLY A 91 -12.19 -15.86 -10.35
N GLN A 92 -12.95 -15.84 -9.25
CA GLN A 92 -13.98 -16.85 -8.95
C GLN A 92 -15.18 -16.73 -9.90
N ARG A 93 -15.67 -15.50 -10.15
CA ARG A 93 -16.74 -15.24 -11.14
C ARG A 93 -16.33 -15.72 -12.54
N THR A 94 -15.11 -15.42 -12.97
CA THR A 94 -14.62 -15.85 -14.29
C THR A 94 -14.58 -17.38 -14.42
N ARG A 95 -14.14 -18.08 -13.36
CA ARG A 95 -14.18 -19.55 -13.30
C ARG A 95 -15.61 -20.10 -13.33
N ALA A 96 -16.53 -19.48 -12.61
CA ALA A 96 -17.94 -19.88 -12.60
C ALA A 96 -18.59 -19.73 -13.99
N VAL A 97 -18.36 -18.60 -14.67
CA VAL A 97 -18.85 -18.39 -16.05
C VAL A 97 -18.23 -19.39 -17.02
N GLY A 98 -16.94 -19.72 -16.87
CA GLY A 98 -16.29 -20.77 -17.67
C GLY A 98 -16.90 -22.16 -17.46
N ALA A 99 -17.39 -22.47 -16.26
CA ALA A 99 -18.06 -23.74 -15.97
C ALA A 99 -19.46 -23.84 -16.59
N TYR A 100 -20.24 -22.74 -16.60
CA TYR A 100 -21.54 -22.71 -17.27
C TYR A 100 -21.44 -22.60 -18.80
N GLY A 101 -20.38 -21.99 -19.33
CA GLY A 101 -20.08 -21.97 -20.77
C GLY A 101 -19.57 -23.31 -21.31
N ARG A 102 -19.05 -24.17 -20.43
CA ARG A 102 -18.58 -25.52 -20.77
C ARG A 102 -19.70 -26.54 -20.52
N ALA A 103 -20.80 -26.43 -21.27
CA ALA A 103 -21.73 -27.53 -21.36
C ALA A 103 -20.99 -28.80 -21.85
N PRO A 104 -21.14 -29.97 -21.21
CA PRO A 104 -20.53 -31.20 -21.69
C PRO A 104 -21.11 -31.51 -23.07
N GLY A 105 -20.28 -31.31 -24.10
CA GLY A 105 -20.63 -31.65 -25.47
C GLY A 105 -21.15 -33.08 -25.53
N ARG A 106 -22.38 -33.21 -26.03
CA ARG A 106 -23.03 -34.44 -26.47
C ARG A 106 -22.01 -35.51 -26.87
N SER A 107 -21.90 -36.57 -26.08
CA SER A 107 -21.41 -37.85 -26.58
C SER A 107 -22.44 -38.36 -27.59
N ARG A 108 -22.23 -37.99 -28.86
CA ARG A 108 -22.94 -38.55 -30.01
C ARG A 108 -22.32 -39.92 -30.28
N ARG A 109 -22.65 -40.93 -29.48
CA ARG A 109 -22.38 -42.34 -29.81
C ARG A 109 -23.51 -42.83 -30.71
N GLY A 110 -23.35 -42.65 -32.01
CA GLY A 110 -24.25 -43.16 -33.04
C GLY A 110 -24.27 -44.70 -33.08
N PRO A 111 -25.34 -45.31 -33.60
CA PRO A 111 -25.57 -46.75 -33.51
C PRO A 111 -24.73 -47.50 -34.54
N ARG A 112 -24.16 -48.64 -34.16
CA ARG A 112 -23.70 -49.66 -35.11
C ARG A 112 -24.29 -50.99 -34.69
N ASN A 113 -25.34 -51.40 -35.38
CA ASN A 113 -25.79 -52.77 -35.48
C ASN A 113 -25.58 -53.21 -36.93
N PRO A 114 -24.84 -54.31 -37.16
CA PRO A 114 -25.18 -55.19 -38.26
C PRO A 114 -25.12 -56.66 -37.81
N GLY A 115 -26.26 -57.35 -37.84
CA GLY A 115 -26.28 -58.80 -37.65
C GLY A 115 -27.70 -59.35 -37.50
N GLY A 116 -28.17 -60.07 -38.53
CA GLY A 116 -29.44 -60.79 -38.56
C GLY A 116 -30.01 -60.84 -39.97
#